data_AF-A0A267TGM2-F1
#
_entry.id   AF-A0A267TGM2-F1
#
_cell.length_a   1.000
_cell.length_b   1.000
_cell.length_c   1.000
_cell.angle_alpha   90.00
_cell.angle_beta   90.00
_cell.angle_gamma   90.00
#
_symmetry.space_group_name_H-M   'P 1'
#
loop_
_entity.id
_entity.type
_entity.pdbx_description
1 polymer ?
#
loop_
_entity_poly.entity_id
_entity_poly.type
_entity_poly.pdbx_seq_one_letter_code
_entity_poly.pdbx_strand_id
1 'polypeptide(L)'
;MANDIIKLTQLISATYKQFKGKPLVIVNTKEKHILSQQVLEPFLKKHQFNTAVPMNLIKHFDGFKIEVLNEVVAVGRLVHVKNEKEMVKLTPQDIAIFEHIPERVPPLAGIITLEPQTPLSHVNLLAKNRKTLNISLTSLSAWPELKAKIGQIVEINPKFQKLIIKTVTSDYAAKFWKNNQPQKVNIPNPELTFESTIPLNKHFKQYQKVNLIGAKANNYALIHELLGEEYVLPAYAIGFKPYMDLLTQGADKEINFFLSKKSTLNKSEKQKALARIRNVITKSTPSAAMLESLRGVLNKYFAGKKVKLRSSTNCEDLPQFNGAGLYTSKGFNVADNDKVLAEKITKVYASLWNDEAFEEREYFGIDHKKVAMAILVSPAFVDEFANGVILVTPHEKSGNVDVLVNTQPGENEVANPKKNDKPEAFLVGQNGVVSSIKSHSNLGKVFIGNEQVSALLKVLRINAIKVHQALMNRQKESGDKQLYSTDIEFKVVKNTDGQYFLYFKQARLLRNHILPE
;
A
#
# COMPACT_ATOMS: atom_id res chain seq x y z
N MET A 1 31.95 31.08 11.91
CA MET A 1 31.64 30.05 12.91
C MET A 1 31.67 30.59 14.34
N ALA A 2 32.84 30.92 14.92
CA ALA A 2 32.91 31.48 16.28
C ALA A 2 32.11 32.79 16.44
N ASN A 3 32.23 33.73 15.49
CA ASN A 3 31.45 34.97 15.51
C ASN A 3 29.94 34.76 15.37
N ASP A 4 29.50 33.77 14.60
CA ASP A 4 28.07 33.49 14.39
C ASP A 4 27.46 32.83 15.64
N ILE A 5 28.23 31.96 16.31
CA ILE A 5 27.85 31.36 17.59
C ILE A 5 27.73 32.44 18.67
N ILE A 6 28.68 33.40 18.73
CA ILE A 6 28.63 34.51 19.69
C ILE A 6 27.40 35.40 19.44
N LYS A 7 27.14 35.77 18.18
CA LYS A 7 25.95 36.56 17.80
C LYS A 7 24.64 35.85 18.17
N LEU A 8 24.54 34.56 17.86
CA LEU A 8 23.36 33.76 18.22
C LEU A 8 23.18 33.70 19.75
N THR A 9 24.26 33.59 20.51
CA THR A 9 24.22 33.53 21.98
C THR A 9 23.76 34.85 22.60
N GLN A 10 24.26 35.97 22.09
CA GLN A 10 23.81 37.30 22.51
C GLN A 10 22.32 37.49 22.20
N LEU A 11 21.88 37.01 21.02
CA LEU A 11 20.47 37.02 20.64
C LEU A 11 19.65 36.16 21.60
N ILE A 12 19.99 34.89 21.81
CA ILE A 12 19.27 33.96 22.71
C ILE A 12 19.19 34.54 24.13
N SER A 13 20.30 35.08 24.65
CA SER A 13 20.36 35.61 26.01
C SER A 13 19.53 36.90 26.17
N ALA A 14 19.59 37.80 25.18
CA ALA A 14 18.75 39.01 25.14
C ALA A 14 17.26 38.65 25.00
N THR A 15 16.93 37.72 24.11
CA THR A 15 15.57 37.20 23.90
C THR A 15 15.04 36.51 25.16
N TYR A 16 15.83 35.67 25.83
CA TYR A 16 15.43 34.99 27.06
C TYR A 16 15.09 35.96 28.19
N LYS A 17 15.89 37.03 28.38
CA LYS A 17 15.57 38.11 29.33
C LYS A 17 14.24 38.79 29.02
N GLN A 18 13.90 38.93 27.75
CA GLN A 18 12.65 39.53 27.28
C GLN A 18 11.42 38.65 27.61
N PHE A 19 11.59 37.34 27.69
CA PHE A 19 10.50 36.37 27.90
C PHE A 19 10.26 35.94 29.36
N LYS A 20 10.89 36.61 30.35
CA LYS A 20 10.62 36.48 31.82
C LYS A 20 10.37 35.04 32.30
N GLY A 21 11.32 34.13 32.06
CA GLY A 21 11.26 32.76 32.61
C GLY A 21 10.36 31.78 31.86
N LYS A 22 9.87 32.12 30.66
CA LYS A 22 9.20 31.16 29.77
C LYS A 22 10.22 30.30 29.00
N PRO A 23 9.91 29.01 28.71
CA PRO A 23 10.77 28.16 27.90
C PRO A 23 10.91 28.71 26.47
N LEU A 24 12.13 28.73 25.94
CA LEU A 24 12.45 29.18 24.59
C LEU A 24 12.72 27.95 23.69
N VAL A 25 12.01 27.84 22.57
CA VAL A 25 12.23 26.78 21.57
C VAL A 25 12.92 27.39 20.36
N ILE A 26 14.10 26.87 20.00
CA ILE A 26 14.86 27.31 18.82
C ILE A 26 14.79 26.20 17.79
N VAL A 27 14.21 26.50 16.62
CA VAL A 27 14.07 25.54 15.51
C VAL A 27 15.05 25.92 14.40
N ASN A 28 16.02 25.05 14.12
CA ASN A 28 16.88 25.19 12.95
C ASN A 28 16.23 24.48 11.75
N THR A 29 15.85 25.24 10.72
CA THR A 29 15.14 24.75 9.54
C THR A 29 16.06 24.33 8.40
N LYS A 30 17.39 24.35 8.58
CA LYS A 30 18.38 24.02 7.54
C LYS A 30 19.27 22.84 7.97
N GLU A 31 19.09 21.71 7.31
CA GLU A 31 19.73 20.41 7.62
C GLU A 31 21.27 20.44 7.55
N LYS A 32 21.85 21.34 6.73
CA LYS A 32 23.31 21.49 6.52
C LYS A 32 23.84 22.87 6.94
N HIS A 33 23.33 23.41 8.05
CA HIS A 33 23.82 24.69 8.57
C HIS A 33 25.05 24.52 9.46
N ILE A 34 25.93 25.53 9.51
CA ILE A 34 27.12 25.56 10.39
C ILE A 34 26.77 25.51 11.90
N LEU A 35 25.48 25.61 12.21
CA LEU A 35 24.88 25.63 13.55
C LEU A 35 24.02 24.36 13.73
N SER A 36 24.52 23.22 13.28
CA SER A 36 23.84 21.94 13.49
C SER A 36 23.76 21.61 15.00
N GLN A 37 22.82 20.75 15.38
CA GLN A 37 22.65 20.37 16.79
C GLN A 37 23.96 19.86 17.42
N GLN A 38 24.74 19.05 16.69
CA GLN A 38 26.03 18.53 17.15
C GLN A 38 27.02 19.63 17.53
N VAL A 39 26.98 20.79 16.86
CA VAL A 39 27.89 21.91 17.12
C VAL A 39 27.39 22.77 18.29
N LEU A 40 26.08 22.98 18.41
CA LEU A 40 25.49 23.86 19.42
C LEU A 40 25.33 23.18 20.79
N GLU A 41 25.08 21.87 20.82
CA GLU A 41 24.70 21.16 22.04
C GLU A 41 25.74 21.23 23.18
N PRO A 42 27.05 21.03 22.93
CA PRO A 42 28.06 21.15 23.99
C PRO A 42 28.12 22.57 24.59
N PHE A 43 27.91 23.59 23.76
CA PHE A 43 27.98 25.00 24.15
C PHE A 43 26.74 25.45 24.93
N LEU A 44 25.55 25.01 24.53
CA LEU A 44 24.28 25.29 25.23
C LEU A 44 24.27 24.65 26.62
N LYS A 45 24.75 23.40 26.74
CA LYS A 45 24.94 22.73 28.03
C LYS A 45 25.88 23.50 28.96
N LYS A 46 26.98 24.06 28.44
CA LYS A 46 27.92 24.89 29.21
C LYS A 46 27.28 26.16 29.79
N HIS A 47 26.23 26.69 29.15
CA HIS A 47 25.48 27.87 29.60
C HIS A 47 24.16 27.50 30.29
N GLN A 48 24.03 26.27 30.78
CA GLN A 48 22.86 25.78 31.54
C GLN A 48 21.53 25.76 30.74
N PHE A 49 21.60 25.79 29.40
CA PHE A 49 20.42 25.59 28.57
C PHE A 49 20.21 24.09 28.29
N ASN A 50 19.00 23.61 28.56
CA ASN A 50 18.59 22.25 28.21
C ASN A 50 18.28 22.15 26.71
N THR A 51 18.85 21.17 26.03
CA THR A 51 18.55 20.86 24.63
C THR A 51 17.54 19.72 24.54
N ALA A 52 16.55 19.85 23.66
CA ALA A 52 15.59 18.79 23.37
C ALA A 52 15.68 18.44 21.87
N VAL A 53 15.88 17.15 21.57
CA VAL A 53 15.70 16.65 20.20
C VAL A 53 14.22 16.68 19.81
N PRO A 54 13.87 16.73 18.51
CA PRO A 54 12.48 16.70 18.06
C PRO A 54 11.65 15.59 18.73
N MET A 55 12.21 14.39 18.95
CA MET A 55 11.54 13.31 19.68
C MET A 55 11.22 13.62 21.15
N ASN A 56 12.09 14.39 21.84
CA ASN A 56 11.86 14.79 23.22
C ASN A 56 10.83 15.91 23.29
N LEU A 57 10.84 16.84 22.32
CA LEU A 57 9.77 17.84 22.16
C LEU A 57 8.42 17.18 21.85
N ILE A 58 8.40 16.23 20.91
CA ILE A 58 7.22 15.43 20.57
C ILE A 58 6.71 14.68 21.82
N LYS A 59 7.58 14.06 22.63
CA LYS A 59 7.18 13.45 23.91
C LYS A 59 6.70 14.48 24.95
N HIS A 60 7.29 15.67 24.99
CA HIS A 60 6.95 16.72 25.96
C HIS A 60 5.63 17.44 25.64
N PHE A 61 5.19 17.40 24.38
CA PHE A 61 3.94 18.00 23.89
C PHE A 61 2.81 17.00 23.59
N ASP A 62 2.92 15.74 24.04
CA ASP A 62 1.96 14.66 23.73
C ASP A 62 1.79 14.37 22.23
N GLY A 63 2.89 14.12 21.53
CA GLY A 63 2.89 13.60 20.16
C GLY A 63 2.35 14.56 19.10
N PHE A 64 2.28 14.08 17.86
CA PHE A 64 1.40 14.71 16.87
C PHE A 64 -0.05 14.43 17.28
N LYS A 65 -0.76 15.46 17.75
CA LYS A 65 -2.20 15.35 18.05
C LYS A 65 -3.04 15.15 16.79
N ILE A 66 -2.55 15.69 15.68
CA ILE A 66 -3.13 15.56 14.34
C ILE A 66 -2.00 15.39 13.32
N GLU A 67 -2.13 14.40 12.45
CA GLU A 67 -1.22 14.14 11.35
C GLU A 67 -2.01 14.02 10.05
N VAL A 68 -1.72 14.87 9.07
CA VAL A 68 -2.33 14.81 7.73
C VAL A 68 -1.45 13.94 6.85
N LEU A 69 -1.97 12.79 6.44
CA LEU A 69 -1.22 11.76 5.71
C LEU A 69 -1.47 11.83 4.19
N ASN A 70 -2.65 12.34 3.80
CA ASN A 70 -2.96 12.67 2.41
C ASN A 70 -3.70 14.01 2.34
N GLU A 71 -3.02 15.04 1.83
CA GLU A 71 -3.48 16.43 1.79
C GLU A 71 -4.41 16.66 0.58
N VAL A 72 -5.70 16.35 0.74
CA VAL A 72 -6.74 16.61 -0.27
C VAL A 72 -7.94 17.28 0.39
N VAL A 73 -8.56 18.24 -0.30
CA VAL A 73 -9.82 18.84 0.18
C VAL A 73 -10.92 17.77 0.16
N ALA A 74 -11.59 17.57 1.29
CA ALA A 74 -12.71 16.64 1.40
C ALA A 74 -14.01 17.40 1.66
N VAL A 75 -15.08 17.02 0.96
CA VAL A 75 -16.44 17.48 1.25
C VAL A 75 -17.31 16.28 1.48
N GLY A 76 -17.98 16.20 2.63
CA GLY A 76 -18.81 15.05 2.97
C GLY A 76 -19.50 15.16 4.31
N ARG A 77 -20.42 14.23 4.58
CA ARG A 77 -21.07 14.11 5.88
C ARG A 77 -20.10 13.47 6.87
N LEU A 78 -19.89 14.11 8.03
CA LEU A 78 -19.07 13.53 9.08
C LEU A 78 -19.81 12.40 9.78
N VAL A 79 -19.24 11.19 9.75
CA VAL A 79 -19.81 10.00 10.38
C VAL A 79 -18.80 9.39 11.33
N HIS A 80 -19.13 9.32 12.62
CA HIS A 80 -18.33 8.61 13.61
C HIS A 80 -18.69 7.13 13.59
N VAL A 81 -17.71 6.30 13.27
CA VAL A 81 -17.82 4.85 13.11
C VAL A 81 -17.20 4.18 14.32
N LYS A 82 -18.05 3.70 15.23
CA LYS A 82 -17.59 3.11 16.50
C LYS A 82 -17.19 1.65 16.37
N ASN A 83 -17.70 0.97 15.35
CA ASN A 83 -17.46 -0.44 15.09
C ASN A 83 -17.70 -0.78 13.61
N GLU A 84 -17.20 -1.93 13.18
CA GLU A 84 -17.28 -2.35 11.76
C GLU A 84 -18.72 -2.51 11.24
N LYS A 85 -19.69 -2.85 12.11
CA LYS A 85 -21.09 -3.02 11.68
C LYS A 85 -21.70 -1.71 11.19
N GLU A 86 -21.23 -0.57 11.69
CA GLU A 86 -21.67 0.75 11.25
C GLU A 86 -21.14 1.13 9.86
N MET A 87 -20.05 0.50 9.40
CA MET A 87 -19.47 0.75 8.08
C MET A 87 -20.44 0.41 6.94
N VAL A 88 -21.39 -0.49 7.18
CA VAL A 88 -22.39 -0.86 6.17
C VAL A 88 -23.24 0.34 5.75
N LYS A 89 -23.41 1.35 6.62
CA LYS A 89 -24.20 2.56 6.33
C LYS A 89 -23.43 3.65 5.59
N LEU A 90 -22.11 3.50 5.44
CA LEU A 90 -21.26 4.48 4.79
C LEU A 90 -21.46 4.50 3.27
N THR A 91 -21.30 5.68 2.72
CA THR A 91 -21.40 6.00 1.30
C THR A 91 -20.15 6.76 0.83
N PRO A 92 -19.88 6.83 -0.48
CA PRO A 92 -18.77 7.63 -1.02
C PRO A 92 -18.81 9.13 -0.68
N GLN A 93 -19.93 9.63 -0.14
CA GLN A 93 -20.14 11.02 0.25
C GLN A 93 -19.88 11.28 1.74
N ASP A 94 -19.51 10.25 2.50
CA ASP A 94 -19.21 10.36 3.93
C ASP A 94 -17.71 10.60 4.16
N ILE A 95 -17.40 11.41 5.18
CA ILE A 95 -16.08 11.50 5.81
C ILE A 95 -16.17 10.68 7.10
N ALA A 96 -15.53 9.51 7.12
CA ALA A 96 -15.64 8.59 8.23
C ALA A 96 -14.54 8.83 9.27
N ILE A 97 -14.94 8.85 10.55
CA ILE A 97 -14.04 8.90 11.71
C ILE A 97 -14.04 7.51 12.35
N PHE A 98 -12.94 6.78 12.26
CA PHE A 98 -12.78 5.44 12.80
C PHE A 98 -12.05 5.47 14.15
N GLU A 99 -12.53 4.69 15.12
CA GLU A 99 -11.84 4.51 16.42
C GLU A 99 -10.46 3.84 16.28
N HIS A 100 -10.32 2.94 15.31
CA HIS A 100 -9.10 2.19 15.02
C HIS A 100 -8.82 2.20 13.52
N ILE A 101 -7.60 1.85 13.12
CA ILE A 101 -7.30 1.61 11.70
C ILE A 101 -8.16 0.44 11.22
N PRO A 102 -9.13 0.66 10.32
CA PRO A 102 -10.00 -0.42 9.86
C PRO A 102 -9.21 -1.34 8.92
N GLU A 103 -9.48 -2.64 8.97
CA GLU A 103 -8.87 -3.59 8.03
C GLU A 103 -9.24 -3.27 6.58
N ARG A 104 -10.41 -2.65 6.38
CA ARG A 104 -10.95 -2.30 5.07
C ARG A 104 -11.57 -0.92 5.11
N VAL A 105 -11.39 -0.15 4.03
CA VAL A 105 -11.98 1.18 3.90
C VAL A 105 -12.84 1.20 2.63
N PRO A 106 -14.18 1.30 2.72
CA PRO A 106 -15.01 1.47 1.54
C PRO A 106 -14.69 2.82 0.86
N PRO A 107 -15.14 3.06 -0.38
CA PRO A 107 -15.03 4.39 -0.98
C PRO A 107 -15.69 5.45 -0.09
N LEU A 108 -14.96 6.53 0.20
CA LEU A 108 -15.31 7.62 1.12
C LEU A 108 -14.78 8.96 0.60
N ALA A 109 -15.41 10.06 1.03
CA ALA A 109 -14.96 11.42 0.74
C ALA A 109 -13.75 11.82 1.61
N GLY A 110 -13.60 11.20 2.79
CA GLY A 110 -12.46 11.40 3.69
C GLY A 110 -12.35 10.31 4.74
N ILE A 111 -11.13 10.10 5.22
CA ILE A 111 -10.76 9.09 6.22
C ILE A 111 -10.09 9.81 7.38
N ILE A 112 -10.60 9.59 8.59
CA ILE A 112 -10.00 10.06 9.83
C ILE A 112 -9.89 8.85 10.78
N THR A 113 -8.70 8.55 11.30
CA THR A 113 -8.52 7.49 12.32
C THR A 113 -8.11 8.10 13.66
N LEU A 114 -8.63 7.57 14.77
CA LEU A 114 -8.23 7.94 16.13
C LEU A 114 -7.04 7.10 16.63
N GLU A 115 -6.16 6.71 15.71
CA GLU A 115 -4.98 5.91 15.96
C GLU A 115 -3.86 6.33 14.99
N PRO A 116 -2.59 6.40 15.45
CA PRO A 116 -1.43 6.73 14.63
C PRO A 116 -1.32 5.82 13.41
N GLN A 117 -1.17 6.39 12.22
CA GLN A 117 -0.82 5.64 11.01
C GLN A 117 0.59 6.00 10.56
N THR A 118 1.18 5.14 9.72
CA THR A 118 2.41 5.49 8.99
C THR A 118 2.08 5.94 7.57
N PRO A 119 2.95 6.73 6.91
CA PRO A 119 2.78 7.08 5.50
C PRO A 119 2.64 5.88 4.55
N LEU A 120 3.16 4.71 4.93
CA LEU A 120 3.10 3.47 4.17
C LEU A 120 1.97 2.52 4.60
N SER A 121 1.09 2.95 5.50
CA SER A 121 -0.08 2.14 5.86
C SER A 121 -0.95 1.86 4.65
N HIS A 122 -1.58 0.68 4.59
CA HIS A 122 -2.50 0.33 3.49
C HIS A 122 -3.61 1.38 3.33
N VAL A 123 -4.12 1.91 4.45
CA VAL A 123 -5.13 2.98 4.45
C VAL A 123 -4.60 4.23 3.75
N ASN A 124 -3.37 4.66 4.04
CA ASN A 124 -2.82 5.85 3.39
C ASN A 124 -2.50 5.63 1.90
N LEU A 125 -1.96 4.47 1.53
CA LEU A 125 -1.72 4.14 0.13
C LEU A 125 -3.02 4.12 -0.68
N LEU A 126 -4.08 3.56 -0.09
CA LEU A 126 -5.43 3.56 -0.66
C LEU A 126 -6.00 4.99 -0.76
N ALA A 127 -5.84 5.82 0.28
CA ALA A 127 -6.29 7.20 0.27
C ALA A 127 -5.62 8.03 -0.83
N LYS A 128 -4.30 7.88 -1.02
CA LYS A 128 -3.56 8.53 -2.11
C LYS A 128 -4.07 8.12 -3.49
N ASN A 129 -4.33 6.83 -3.70
CA ASN A 129 -4.83 6.35 -4.99
C ASN A 129 -6.24 6.87 -5.31
N ARG A 130 -7.12 6.94 -4.30
CA ARG A 130 -8.47 7.49 -4.42
C ARG A 130 -8.51 9.02 -4.46
N LYS A 131 -7.41 9.71 -4.15
CA LYS A 131 -7.36 11.15 -3.86
C LYS A 131 -8.35 11.53 -2.74
N THR A 132 -8.37 10.73 -1.69
CA THR A 132 -9.24 10.89 -0.52
C THR A 132 -8.43 11.46 0.64
N LEU A 133 -8.94 12.46 1.36
CA LEU A 133 -8.30 12.98 2.57
C LEU A 133 -8.02 11.84 3.56
N ASN A 134 -6.81 11.81 4.14
CA ASN A 134 -6.48 10.88 5.23
C ASN A 134 -5.80 11.63 6.38
N ILE A 135 -6.38 11.54 7.57
CA ILE A 135 -5.88 12.18 8.79
C ILE A 135 -5.81 11.13 9.91
N SER A 136 -4.74 11.17 10.69
CA SER A 136 -4.59 10.46 11.95
C SER A 136 -4.72 11.44 13.11
N LEU A 137 -5.48 11.07 14.14
CA LEU A 137 -5.70 11.82 15.38
C LEU A 137 -5.36 10.95 16.57
N THR A 138 -4.87 11.54 17.66
CA THR A 138 -4.71 10.78 18.92
C THR A 138 -6.03 10.53 19.63
N SER A 139 -7.02 11.40 19.43
CA SER A 139 -8.37 11.30 19.98
C SER A 139 -9.28 12.37 19.34
N LEU A 140 -10.60 12.23 19.48
CA LEU A 140 -11.53 13.30 19.07
C LEU A 140 -11.32 14.62 19.81
N SER A 141 -10.79 14.58 21.04
CA SER A 141 -10.44 15.80 21.80
C SER A 141 -9.28 16.59 21.18
N ALA A 142 -8.47 15.96 20.32
CA ALA A 142 -7.41 16.66 19.59
C ALA A 142 -7.96 17.70 18.60
N TRP A 143 -9.21 17.54 18.15
CA TRP A 143 -9.86 18.46 17.21
C TRP A 143 -11.32 18.75 17.60
N PRO A 144 -11.56 19.67 18.55
CA PRO A 144 -12.90 19.95 19.08
C PRO A 144 -13.93 20.38 18.02
N GLU A 145 -13.50 21.15 17.01
CA GLU A 145 -14.37 21.58 15.90
C GLU A 145 -14.89 20.40 15.07
N LEU A 146 -14.06 19.38 14.83
CA LEU A 146 -14.47 18.13 14.17
C LEU A 146 -15.56 17.44 14.99
N LYS A 147 -15.34 17.28 16.30
CA LYS A 147 -16.29 16.65 17.22
C LYS A 147 -17.63 17.37 17.23
N ALA A 148 -17.63 18.70 17.25
CA ALA A 148 -18.85 19.52 17.25
C ALA A 148 -19.67 19.45 15.94
N LYS A 149 -19.05 18.99 14.85
CA LYS A 149 -19.67 18.93 13.51
C LYS A 149 -20.05 17.51 13.05
N ILE A 150 -19.91 16.50 13.91
CA ILE A 150 -20.34 15.13 13.60
C ILE A 150 -21.83 15.14 13.20
N GLY A 151 -22.15 14.46 12.10
CA GLY A 151 -23.48 14.42 11.49
C GLY A 151 -23.76 15.54 10.47
N GLN A 152 -22.95 16.59 10.42
CA GLN A 152 -23.08 17.69 9.45
C GLN A 152 -22.32 17.41 8.15
N ILE A 153 -22.73 18.05 7.06
CA ILE A 153 -21.96 18.11 5.82
C ILE A 153 -20.91 19.21 5.95
N VAL A 154 -19.63 18.84 5.79
CA VAL A 154 -18.51 19.75 5.99
C VAL A 154 -17.57 19.75 4.79
N GLU A 155 -16.81 20.83 4.65
CA GLU A 155 -15.56 20.88 3.90
C GLU A 155 -14.39 20.86 4.89
N ILE A 156 -13.46 19.92 4.72
CA ILE A 156 -12.16 19.89 5.39
C ILE A 156 -11.10 20.29 4.37
N ASN A 157 -10.37 21.34 4.68
CA ASN A 157 -9.31 21.87 3.82
C ASN A 157 -7.97 21.87 4.59
N PRO A 158 -7.02 21.00 4.22
CA PRO A 158 -5.76 20.85 4.94
C PRO A 158 -4.63 21.83 4.51
N LYS A 159 -4.93 22.89 3.74
CA LYS A 159 -3.93 23.76 3.09
C LYS A 159 -2.97 24.47 4.06
N PHE A 160 -1.67 24.49 3.72
CA PHE A 160 -0.62 25.28 4.40
C PHE A 160 -0.49 24.98 5.91
N GLN A 161 -0.61 23.71 6.31
CA GLN A 161 -0.53 23.29 7.72
C GLN A 161 -1.64 23.86 8.63
N LYS A 162 -2.69 24.45 8.05
CA LYS A 162 -3.91 24.84 8.78
C LYS A 162 -5.06 23.93 8.36
N LEU A 163 -5.54 23.13 9.31
CA LEU A 163 -6.74 22.32 9.14
C LEU A 163 -7.98 23.18 9.38
N ILE A 164 -8.66 23.56 8.29
CA ILE A 164 -9.90 24.32 8.36
C ILE A 164 -11.07 23.35 8.14
N ILE A 165 -12.07 23.42 9.02
CA ILE A 165 -13.33 22.70 8.88
C ILE A 165 -14.51 23.67 8.94
N LYS A 166 -15.38 23.64 7.92
CA LYS A 166 -16.60 24.47 7.87
C LYS A 166 -17.80 23.64 7.44
N THR A 167 -18.96 23.98 7.97
CA THR A 167 -20.24 23.40 7.51
C THR A 167 -20.59 23.99 6.15
N VAL A 168 -21.07 23.15 5.24
CA VAL A 168 -21.44 23.57 3.87
C VAL A 168 -22.86 23.10 3.52
N THR A 169 -23.46 23.70 2.51
CA THR A 169 -24.81 23.33 2.04
C THR A 169 -24.78 22.05 1.21
N SER A 170 -25.91 21.34 1.13
CA SER A 170 -26.07 20.17 0.26
C SER A 170 -25.80 20.48 -1.21
N ASP A 171 -26.19 21.67 -1.69
CA ASP A 171 -25.95 22.10 -3.07
C ASP A 171 -24.46 22.30 -3.36
N TYR A 172 -23.73 22.88 -2.41
CA TYR A 172 -22.28 23.01 -2.52
C TYR A 172 -21.61 21.64 -2.59
N ALA A 173 -22.02 20.72 -1.69
CA ALA A 173 -21.49 19.37 -1.65
C ALA A 173 -21.80 18.59 -2.94
N ALA A 174 -23.02 18.66 -3.46
CA ALA A 174 -23.41 18.02 -4.71
C ALA A 174 -22.58 18.51 -5.91
N LYS A 175 -22.34 19.83 -6.01
CA LYS A 175 -21.47 20.41 -7.03
C LYS A 175 -20.02 19.93 -6.87
N PHE A 176 -19.51 19.90 -5.64
CA PHE A 176 -18.17 19.41 -5.35
C PHE A 176 -18.01 17.95 -5.76
N TRP A 177 -18.93 17.06 -5.37
CA TRP A 177 -18.87 15.64 -5.72
C TRP A 177 -18.96 15.40 -7.21
N LYS A 178 -19.81 16.14 -7.93
CA LYS A 178 -19.91 16.05 -9.40
C LYS A 178 -18.59 16.43 -10.08
N ASN A 179 -17.92 17.47 -9.60
CA ASN A 179 -16.67 17.96 -10.19
C ASN A 179 -15.44 17.14 -9.80
N ASN A 180 -15.50 16.39 -8.68
CA ASN A 180 -14.39 15.61 -8.14
C ASN A 180 -14.65 14.09 -8.23
N GLN A 181 -15.45 13.64 -9.20
CA GLN A 181 -15.63 12.21 -9.42
C GLN A 181 -14.29 11.55 -9.78
N PRO A 182 -14.04 10.32 -9.31
CA PRO A 182 -12.86 9.56 -9.71
C PRO A 182 -12.82 9.41 -11.23
N GLN A 183 -11.63 9.56 -11.80
CA GLN A 183 -11.44 9.35 -13.23
C GLN A 183 -11.71 7.89 -13.58
N LYS A 184 -12.47 7.68 -14.67
CA LYS A 184 -12.73 6.34 -15.18
C LYS A 184 -11.43 5.64 -15.53
N VAL A 185 -11.26 4.44 -15.01
CA VAL A 185 -10.08 3.61 -15.30
C VAL A 185 -10.37 2.71 -16.50
N ASN A 186 -9.54 2.86 -17.54
CA ASN A 186 -9.52 1.92 -18.65
C ASN A 186 -8.65 0.72 -18.29
N ILE A 187 -9.15 -0.48 -18.61
CA ILE A 187 -8.44 -1.73 -18.36
C ILE A 187 -8.17 -2.45 -19.69
N PRO A 188 -7.03 -3.13 -19.82
CA PRO A 188 -6.76 -3.96 -20.99
C PRO A 188 -7.79 -5.10 -21.08
N ASN A 189 -8.30 -5.36 -22.29
CA ASN A 189 -9.20 -6.49 -22.51
C ASN A 189 -8.44 -7.82 -22.28
N PRO A 190 -9.06 -8.82 -21.63
CA PRO A 190 -8.43 -10.11 -21.46
C PRO A 190 -8.36 -10.85 -22.81
N GLU A 191 -7.21 -11.44 -23.10
CA GLU A 191 -6.97 -12.32 -24.23
C GLU A 191 -7.03 -13.79 -23.76
N LEU A 192 -7.86 -14.58 -24.43
CA LEU A 192 -8.22 -15.95 -24.01
C LEU A 192 -7.37 -17.00 -24.74
N THR A 193 -6.05 -16.91 -24.58
CA THR A 193 -5.11 -17.63 -25.45
C THR A 193 -4.68 -19.00 -24.90
N PHE A 194 -4.44 -19.13 -23.59
CA PHE A 194 -3.79 -20.30 -23.00
C PHE A 194 -4.64 -20.99 -21.95
N GLU A 195 -4.76 -22.32 -22.06
CA GLU A 195 -5.26 -23.17 -20.97
C GLU A 195 -4.15 -23.71 -20.07
N SER A 196 -2.93 -23.82 -20.61
CA SER A 196 -1.76 -24.32 -19.91
C SER A 196 -1.10 -23.26 -19.03
N THR A 197 -0.36 -23.74 -18.04
CA THR A 197 0.43 -22.91 -17.12
C THR A 197 1.65 -22.32 -17.85
N ILE A 198 1.91 -21.02 -17.67
CA ILE A 198 2.94 -20.25 -18.36
C ILE A 198 4.12 -19.99 -17.41
N PRO A 199 5.36 -20.37 -17.76
CA PRO A 199 6.55 -20.02 -16.98
C PRO A 199 6.84 -18.51 -17.02
N LEU A 200 7.20 -17.91 -15.89
CA LEU A 200 7.57 -16.50 -15.78
C LEU A 200 9.08 -16.32 -15.91
N ASN A 201 9.62 -16.59 -17.10
CA ASN A 201 11.04 -16.39 -17.41
C ASN A 201 11.23 -15.79 -18.82
N LYS A 202 12.47 -15.41 -19.15
CA LYS A 202 12.82 -14.74 -20.41
C LYS A 202 12.40 -15.49 -21.69
N HIS A 203 12.27 -16.82 -21.66
CA HIS A 203 11.92 -17.63 -22.84
C HIS A 203 10.42 -17.53 -23.20
N PHE A 204 9.58 -17.09 -22.26
CA PHE A 204 8.13 -16.96 -22.44
C PHE A 204 7.67 -15.49 -22.42
N LYS A 205 8.60 -14.55 -22.62
CA LYS A 205 8.37 -13.09 -22.51
C LYS A 205 7.21 -12.61 -23.39
N GLN A 206 7.01 -13.19 -24.57
CA GLN A 206 5.92 -12.85 -25.48
C GLN A 206 4.52 -13.09 -24.89
N TYR A 207 4.41 -13.96 -23.87
CA TYR A 207 3.16 -14.30 -23.19
C TYR A 207 2.98 -13.58 -21.86
N GLN A 208 3.98 -12.82 -21.42
CA GLN A 208 3.98 -12.10 -20.16
C GLN A 208 3.47 -10.68 -20.38
N LYS A 209 2.15 -10.57 -20.51
CA LYS A 209 1.45 -9.29 -20.73
C LYS A 209 0.22 -9.20 -19.82
N VAL A 210 -0.17 -7.99 -19.43
CA VAL A 210 -1.30 -7.77 -18.51
C VAL A 210 -2.61 -8.35 -19.06
N ASN A 211 -2.85 -8.23 -20.37
CA ASN A 211 -4.02 -8.80 -21.05
C ASN A 211 -4.00 -10.34 -21.14
N LEU A 212 -2.89 -11.03 -20.85
CA LEU A 212 -2.81 -12.50 -20.91
C LEU A 212 -2.80 -13.15 -19.52
N ILE A 213 -2.01 -12.59 -18.59
CA ILE A 213 -1.72 -13.19 -17.28
C ILE A 213 -2.03 -12.24 -16.10
N GLY A 214 -2.60 -11.08 -16.37
CA GLY A 214 -2.88 -10.06 -15.36
C GLY A 214 -1.64 -9.30 -14.89
N ALA A 215 -1.87 -8.26 -14.08
CA ALA A 215 -0.84 -7.29 -13.73
C ALA A 215 0.21 -7.84 -12.77
N LYS A 216 -0.18 -8.59 -11.74
CA LYS A 216 0.75 -9.14 -10.74
C LYS A 216 1.73 -10.13 -11.34
N ALA A 217 1.23 -11.08 -12.14
CA ALA A 217 2.10 -12.05 -12.81
C ALA A 217 3.02 -11.36 -13.84
N ASN A 218 2.52 -10.37 -14.57
CA ASN A 218 3.33 -9.59 -15.51
C ASN A 218 4.43 -8.75 -14.81
N ASN A 219 4.14 -8.19 -13.63
CA ASN A 219 5.13 -7.48 -12.83
C ASN A 219 6.13 -8.45 -12.20
N TYR A 220 5.69 -9.63 -11.75
CA TYR A 220 6.57 -10.68 -11.24
C TYR A 220 7.56 -11.15 -12.32
N ALA A 221 7.07 -11.36 -13.54
CA ALA A 221 7.90 -11.76 -14.67
C ALA A 221 8.97 -10.70 -15.00
N LEU A 222 8.61 -9.41 -14.93
CA LEU A 222 9.56 -8.31 -15.11
C LEU A 222 10.68 -8.34 -14.07
N ILE A 223 10.33 -8.43 -12.78
CA ILE A 223 11.35 -8.42 -11.72
C ILE A 223 12.23 -9.67 -11.79
N HIS A 224 11.67 -10.83 -12.16
CA HIS A 224 12.43 -12.05 -12.37
C HIS A 224 13.40 -11.92 -13.54
N GLU A 225 12.97 -11.36 -14.68
CA GLU A 225 13.84 -11.09 -15.82
C GLU A 225 14.99 -10.14 -15.45
N LEU A 226 14.71 -9.09 -14.67
CA LEU A 226 15.68 -8.07 -14.30
C LEU A 226 16.70 -8.53 -13.27
N LEU A 227 16.25 -9.28 -12.26
CA LEU A 227 17.05 -9.58 -11.07
C LEU A 227 17.55 -11.03 -11.05
N GLY A 228 16.95 -11.92 -11.84
CA GLY A 228 17.33 -13.33 -11.91
C GLY A 228 16.94 -14.15 -10.67
N GLU A 229 17.26 -15.44 -10.73
CA GLU A 229 16.89 -16.43 -9.70
C GLU A 229 17.58 -16.21 -8.36
N GLU A 230 18.66 -15.42 -8.34
CA GLU A 230 19.37 -15.02 -7.12
C GLU A 230 18.47 -14.21 -6.18
N TYR A 231 17.60 -13.36 -6.74
CA TYR A 231 16.78 -12.42 -5.99
C TYR A 231 15.28 -12.63 -6.17
N VAL A 232 14.83 -13.40 -7.16
CA VAL A 232 13.41 -13.66 -7.40
C VAL A 232 13.22 -15.14 -7.68
N LEU A 233 12.43 -15.82 -6.85
CA LEU A 233 12.21 -17.25 -7.04
C LEU A 233 11.40 -17.53 -8.32
N PRO A 234 11.67 -18.64 -9.04
CA PRO A 234 10.88 -19.01 -10.22
C PRO A 234 9.38 -19.14 -9.93
N ALA A 235 8.56 -18.66 -10.86
CA ALA A 235 7.11 -18.64 -10.75
C ALA A 235 6.42 -18.90 -12.09
N TYR A 236 5.11 -19.11 -12.02
CA TYR A 236 4.26 -19.46 -13.16
C TYR A 236 2.95 -18.67 -13.11
N ALA A 237 2.21 -18.67 -14.22
CA ALA A 237 0.89 -18.05 -14.29
C ALA A 237 -0.14 -18.94 -14.99
N ILE A 238 -1.39 -18.83 -14.56
CA ILE A 238 -2.57 -19.34 -15.26
C ILE A 238 -3.25 -18.12 -15.90
N GLY A 239 -3.47 -18.15 -17.22
CA GLY A 239 -4.07 -17.04 -17.97
C GLY A 239 -5.58 -16.88 -17.72
N PHE A 240 -6.22 -15.99 -18.50
CA PHE A 240 -7.65 -15.68 -18.33
C PHE A 240 -8.62 -16.70 -18.92
N LYS A 241 -8.20 -17.51 -19.90
CA LYS A 241 -9.09 -18.48 -20.58
C LYS A 241 -9.73 -19.48 -19.59
N PRO A 242 -8.97 -20.16 -18.69
CA PRO A 242 -9.57 -21.07 -17.72
C PRO A 242 -10.62 -20.44 -16.80
N TYR A 243 -10.43 -19.16 -16.43
CA TYR A 243 -11.42 -18.42 -15.66
C TYR A 243 -12.69 -18.17 -16.48
N MET A 244 -12.55 -17.68 -17.71
CA MET A 244 -13.69 -17.38 -18.58
C MET A 244 -14.49 -18.63 -18.94
N ASP A 245 -13.81 -19.75 -19.24
CA ASP A 245 -14.45 -21.03 -19.52
C ASP A 245 -15.23 -21.52 -18.29
N LEU A 246 -14.66 -21.39 -17.09
CA LEU A 246 -15.31 -21.77 -15.84
C LEU A 246 -16.60 -20.98 -15.59
N LEU A 247 -16.65 -19.69 -15.97
CA LEU A 247 -17.85 -18.87 -15.78
C LEU A 247 -19.05 -19.40 -16.57
N THR A 248 -18.84 -20.06 -17.70
CA THR A 248 -19.91 -20.62 -18.55
C THR A 248 -20.71 -21.73 -17.85
N GLN A 249 -20.21 -22.25 -16.72
CA GLN A 249 -20.90 -23.21 -15.87
C GLN A 249 -22.02 -22.58 -15.01
N GLY A 250 -22.49 -21.38 -15.37
CA GLY A 250 -23.65 -20.70 -14.78
C GLY A 250 -23.35 -19.41 -14.03
N ALA A 251 -22.08 -19.11 -13.73
CA ALA A 251 -21.72 -17.86 -13.06
C ALA A 251 -21.92 -16.65 -13.99
N ASP A 252 -21.70 -16.82 -15.29
CA ASP A 252 -21.98 -15.82 -16.33
C ASP A 252 -23.44 -15.33 -16.33
N LYS A 253 -24.40 -16.24 -16.12
CA LYS A 253 -25.84 -15.91 -16.01
C LYS A 253 -26.13 -15.05 -14.78
N GLU A 254 -25.61 -15.45 -13.62
CA GLU A 254 -25.75 -14.68 -12.37
C GLU A 254 -25.11 -13.28 -12.49
N ILE A 255 -23.92 -13.22 -13.10
CA ILE A 255 -23.19 -11.97 -13.37
C ILE A 255 -24.02 -11.06 -14.28
N ASN A 256 -24.49 -11.57 -15.42
CA ASN A 256 -25.25 -10.78 -16.38
C ASN A 256 -26.57 -10.28 -15.78
N PHE A 257 -27.29 -11.13 -15.03
CA PHE A 257 -28.49 -10.73 -14.32
C PHE A 257 -28.22 -9.62 -13.31
N PHE A 258 -27.22 -9.81 -12.44
CA PHE A 258 -26.81 -8.81 -11.46
C PHE A 258 -26.45 -7.47 -12.11
N LEU A 259 -25.60 -7.49 -13.14
CA LEU A 259 -25.17 -6.27 -13.83
C LEU A 259 -26.33 -5.52 -14.51
N SER A 260 -27.35 -6.24 -14.99
CA SER A 260 -28.56 -5.63 -15.57
C SER A 260 -29.46 -4.92 -14.55
N LYS A 261 -29.37 -5.30 -13.26
CA LYS A 261 -30.21 -4.78 -12.17
C LYS A 261 -29.46 -3.90 -11.18
N LYS A 262 -28.12 -3.87 -11.20
CA LYS A 262 -27.29 -3.25 -10.15
C LYS A 262 -27.65 -1.80 -9.80
N SER A 263 -28.19 -1.02 -10.73
CA SER A 263 -28.60 0.37 -10.49
C SER A 263 -29.87 0.50 -9.63
N THR A 264 -30.73 -0.51 -9.61
CA THR A 264 -31.98 -0.51 -8.82
C THR A 264 -31.84 -1.22 -7.48
N LEU A 265 -30.74 -1.96 -7.28
CA LEU A 265 -30.51 -2.73 -6.06
C LEU A 265 -29.95 -1.85 -4.94
N ASN A 266 -30.47 -2.05 -3.73
CA ASN A 266 -29.85 -1.51 -2.52
C ASN A 266 -28.58 -2.29 -2.14
N LYS A 267 -27.83 -1.78 -1.15
CA LYS A 267 -26.54 -2.37 -0.73
C LYS A 267 -26.66 -3.83 -0.29
N SER A 268 -27.69 -4.18 0.48
CA SER A 268 -27.89 -5.55 0.96
C SER A 268 -28.22 -6.50 -0.19
N GLU A 269 -29.04 -6.07 -1.14
CA GLU A 269 -29.38 -6.85 -2.33
C GLU A 269 -28.16 -7.09 -3.22
N LYS A 270 -27.30 -6.07 -3.40
CA LYS A 270 -26.02 -6.21 -4.11
C LYS A 270 -25.12 -7.25 -3.44
N GLN A 271 -24.94 -7.17 -2.13
CA GLN A 271 -24.15 -8.15 -1.37
C GLN A 271 -24.68 -9.58 -1.53
N LYS A 272 -26.00 -9.76 -1.45
CA LYS A 272 -26.63 -11.08 -1.68
C LYS A 272 -26.39 -11.59 -3.10
N ALA A 273 -26.50 -10.73 -4.12
CA ALA A 273 -26.25 -11.10 -5.51
C ALA A 273 -24.78 -11.48 -5.76
N LEU A 274 -23.84 -10.68 -5.24
CA LEU A 274 -22.42 -10.97 -5.31
C LEU A 274 -22.07 -12.27 -4.57
N ALA A 275 -22.68 -12.53 -3.41
CA ALA A 275 -22.52 -13.80 -2.69
C ALA A 275 -23.01 -15.01 -3.50
N ARG A 276 -24.12 -14.87 -4.26
CA ARG A 276 -24.57 -15.93 -5.17
C ARG A 276 -23.57 -16.18 -6.29
N ILE A 277 -23.08 -15.14 -6.95
CA ILE A 277 -22.04 -15.24 -8.00
C ILE A 277 -20.83 -15.99 -7.45
N ARG A 278 -20.31 -15.58 -6.28
CA ARG A 278 -19.19 -16.24 -5.62
C ARG A 278 -19.47 -17.72 -5.35
N ASN A 279 -20.65 -18.04 -4.81
CA ASN A 279 -21.03 -19.41 -4.51
C ASN A 279 -21.07 -20.30 -5.77
N VAL A 280 -21.58 -19.79 -6.90
CA VAL A 280 -21.57 -20.54 -8.17
C VAL A 280 -20.12 -20.79 -8.61
N ILE A 281 -19.28 -19.76 -8.66
CA ILE A 281 -17.86 -19.90 -9.05
C ILE A 281 -17.13 -20.91 -8.15
N THR A 282 -17.35 -20.89 -6.83
CA THR A 282 -16.71 -21.81 -5.89
C THR A 282 -17.15 -23.27 -6.07
N LYS A 283 -18.33 -23.52 -6.65
CA LYS A 283 -18.87 -24.85 -6.93
C LYS A 283 -18.59 -25.36 -8.34
N SER A 284 -18.13 -24.48 -9.23
CA SER A 284 -17.71 -24.85 -10.57
C SER A 284 -16.43 -25.69 -10.56
N THR A 285 -16.20 -26.43 -11.64
CA THR A 285 -15.06 -27.33 -11.78
C THR A 285 -14.04 -26.72 -12.74
N PRO A 286 -12.79 -26.44 -12.31
CA PRO A 286 -11.73 -26.03 -13.23
C PRO A 286 -11.44 -27.13 -14.28
N SER A 287 -11.03 -26.75 -15.49
CA SER A 287 -10.81 -27.72 -16.56
C SER A 287 -9.71 -28.72 -16.23
N ALA A 288 -9.89 -29.98 -16.64
CA ALA A 288 -8.91 -31.04 -16.44
C ALA A 288 -7.55 -30.68 -17.06
N ALA A 289 -7.54 -30.14 -18.27
CA ALA A 289 -6.32 -29.72 -18.97
C ALA A 289 -5.52 -28.66 -18.18
N MET A 290 -6.19 -27.67 -17.58
CA MET A 290 -5.52 -26.67 -16.74
C MET A 290 -4.98 -27.29 -15.45
N LEU A 291 -5.76 -28.15 -14.79
CA LEU A 291 -5.33 -28.83 -13.56
C LEU A 291 -4.15 -29.75 -13.81
N GLU A 292 -4.17 -30.55 -14.88
CA GLU A 292 -3.06 -31.42 -15.28
C GLU A 292 -1.80 -30.61 -15.60
N SER A 293 -1.93 -29.53 -16.36
CA SER A 293 -0.81 -28.63 -16.66
C SER A 293 -0.19 -28.03 -15.40
N LEU A 294 -1.03 -27.52 -14.49
CA LEU A 294 -0.57 -26.96 -13.23
C LEU A 294 0.06 -28.04 -12.35
N ARG A 295 -0.56 -29.22 -12.24
CA ARG A 295 -0.04 -30.33 -11.43
C ARG A 295 1.32 -30.80 -11.94
N GLY A 296 1.52 -30.85 -13.26
CA GLY A 296 2.82 -31.13 -13.87
C GLY A 296 3.90 -30.13 -13.44
N VAL A 297 3.58 -28.84 -13.43
CA VAL A 297 4.49 -27.78 -12.93
C VAL A 297 4.77 -27.95 -11.44
N LEU A 298 3.73 -28.16 -10.62
CA LEU A 298 3.85 -28.30 -9.17
C LEU A 298 4.74 -29.49 -8.80
N ASN A 299 4.52 -30.65 -9.42
CA ASN A 299 5.30 -31.85 -9.14
C ASN A 299 6.75 -31.73 -9.63
N LYS A 300 6.99 -31.06 -10.76
CA LYS A 300 8.34 -30.95 -11.33
C LYS A 300 9.21 -29.92 -10.59
N TYR A 301 8.64 -28.78 -10.21
CA TYR A 301 9.43 -27.62 -9.74
C TYR A 301 9.19 -27.25 -8.27
N PHE A 302 8.09 -27.74 -7.68
CA PHE A 302 7.68 -27.40 -6.32
C PHE A 302 7.41 -28.64 -5.45
N ALA A 303 7.93 -29.83 -5.83
CA ALA A 303 7.79 -31.05 -5.05
C ALA A 303 8.19 -30.84 -3.58
N GLY A 304 7.32 -31.28 -2.66
CA GLY A 304 7.54 -31.14 -1.21
C GLY A 304 7.44 -29.72 -0.66
N LYS A 305 7.07 -28.72 -1.47
CA LYS A 305 7.00 -27.30 -1.07
C LYS A 305 5.55 -26.82 -0.96
N LYS A 306 5.37 -25.67 -0.31
CA LYS A 306 4.13 -24.88 -0.36
C LYS A 306 4.24 -23.81 -1.43
N VAL A 307 3.14 -23.58 -2.14
CA VAL A 307 2.99 -22.48 -3.11
C VAL A 307 1.87 -21.54 -2.68
N LYS A 308 1.85 -20.35 -3.28
CA LYS A 308 0.78 -19.37 -3.14
C LYS A 308 0.15 -19.15 -4.51
N LEU A 309 -1.16 -19.35 -4.58
CA LEU A 309 -2.03 -18.98 -5.69
C LEU A 309 -2.52 -17.55 -5.43
N ARG A 310 -1.93 -16.58 -6.12
CA ARG A 310 -2.19 -15.15 -5.96
C ARG A 310 -3.08 -14.66 -7.10
N SER A 311 -4.05 -13.82 -6.78
CA SER A 311 -4.83 -13.13 -7.80
C SER A 311 -3.91 -12.36 -8.75
N SER A 312 -4.25 -12.34 -10.04
CA SER A 312 -3.59 -11.52 -11.04
C SER A 312 -4.65 -11.03 -12.03
N THR A 313 -5.39 -9.97 -11.71
CA THR A 313 -6.45 -9.45 -12.60
C THR A 313 -5.88 -8.55 -13.68
N ASN A 314 -6.66 -8.30 -14.73
CA ASN A 314 -6.38 -7.25 -15.72
C ASN A 314 -6.73 -5.84 -15.21
N CYS A 315 -7.21 -5.71 -13.98
CA CYS A 315 -7.69 -4.47 -13.39
C CYS A 315 -7.11 -4.23 -12.00
N GLU A 316 -5.92 -4.76 -11.69
CA GLU A 316 -5.18 -4.45 -10.47
C GLU A 316 -3.78 -3.97 -10.79
N ASP A 317 -3.11 -3.36 -9.81
CA ASP A 317 -1.75 -2.80 -9.92
C ASP A 317 -1.54 -1.97 -11.21
N LEU A 318 -2.62 -1.30 -11.63
CA LEU A 318 -2.60 -0.29 -12.68
C LEU A 318 -2.19 1.05 -12.06
N PRO A 319 -1.50 1.94 -12.80
CA PRO A 319 -1.04 3.20 -12.23
C PRO A 319 -2.16 4.08 -11.63
N GLN A 320 -3.39 3.92 -12.13
CA GLN A 320 -4.59 4.62 -11.67
C GLN A 320 -5.51 3.79 -10.75
N PHE A 321 -5.21 2.51 -10.52
CA PHE A 321 -6.05 1.61 -9.71
C PHE A 321 -5.19 0.51 -9.08
N ASN A 322 -5.06 0.50 -7.76
CA ASN A 322 -4.44 -0.60 -7.04
C ASN A 322 -5.48 -1.59 -6.52
N GLY A 323 -5.19 -2.89 -6.64
CA GLY A 323 -6.06 -3.95 -6.12
C GLY A 323 -5.68 -4.41 -4.71
N ALA A 324 -4.95 -3.58 -3.96
CA ALA A 324 -4.40 -3.96 -2.66
C ALA A 324 -5.55 -4.36 -1.70
N GLY A 325 -5.49 -5.59 -1.17
CA GLY A 325 -6.49 -6.10 -0.23
C GLY A 325 -7.86 -6.45 -0.83
N LEU A 326 -8.09 -6.28 -2.14
CA LEU A 326 -9.41 -6.55 -2.76
C LEU A 326 -9.65 -8.03 -3.04
N TYR A 327 -8.59 -8.76 -3.36
CA TYR A 327 -8.67 -10.12 -3.89
C TYR A 327 -8.01 -11.13 -2.95
N THR A 328 -8.49 -12.38 -3.03
CA THR A 328 -8.01 -13.47 -2.17
C THR A 328 -6.80 -14.16 -2.78
N SER A 329 -5.78 -14.41 -1.95
CA SER A 329 -4.70 -15.35 -2.27
C SER A 329 -4.83 -16.61 -1.40
N LYS A 330 -4.42 -17.77 -1.93
CA LYS A 330 -4.49 -19.05 -1.20
C LYS A 330 -3.13 -19.75 -1.16
N GLY A 331 -2.77 -20.26 0.01
CA GLY A 331 -1.68 -21.23 0.14
C GLY A 331 -2.15 -22.61 -0.30
N PHE A 332 -1.26 -23.36 -0.92
CA PHE A 332 -1.48 -24.75 -1.34
C PHE A 332 -0.23 -25.57 -1.04
N ASN A 333 -0.40 -26.73 -0.40
CA ASN A 333 0.68 -27.70 -0.23
C ASN A 333 0.71 -28.59 -1.47
N VAL A 334 1.86 -28.73 -2.12
CA VAL A 334 1.96 -29.49 -3.39
C VAL A 334 1.58 -30.96 -3.21
N ALA A 335 1.74 -31.51 -2.01
CA ALA A 335 1.32 -32.88 -1.69
C ALA A 335 -0.21 -33.05 -1.59
N ASP A 336 -0.99 -31.98 -1.50
CA ASP A 336 -2.45 -32.05 -1.43
C ASP A 336 -3.06 -32.48 -2.78
N ASN A 337 -4.21 -33.16 -2.72
CA ASN A 337 -4.91 -33.68 -3.89
C ASN A 337 -5.53 -32.59 -4.79
N ASP A 338 -5.96 -32.97 -6.00
CA ASP A 338 -6.52 -32.04 -6.99
C ASP A 338 -7.86 -31.43 -6.58
N LYS A 339 -8.64 -32.09 -5.71
CA LYS A 339 -9.86 -31.50 -5.15
C LYS A 339 -9.52 -30.26 -4.32
N VAL A 340 -8.51 -30.35 -3.45
CA VAL A 340 -8.04 -29.21 -2.66
C VAL A 340 -7.49 -28.12 -3.59
N LEU A 341 -6.71 -28.49 -4.62
CA LEU A 341 -6.18 -27.55 -5.60
C LEU A 341 -7.30 -26.76 -6.30
N ALA A 342 -8.30 -27.48 -6.82
CA ALA A 342 -9.49 -26.91 -7.44
C ALA A 342 -10.23 -25.95 -6.49
N GLU A 343 -10.46 -26.35 -5.24
CA GLU A 343 -11.07 -25.48 -4.23
C GLU A 343 -10.28 -24.20 -3.96
N LYS A 344 -8.93 -24.25 -3.98
CA LYS A 344 -8.12 -23.04 -3.83
C LYS A 344 -8.24 -22.13 -5.05
N ILE A 345 -8.20 -22.69 -6.26
CA ILE A 345 -8.32 -21.96 -7.53
C ILE A 345 -9.68 -21.24 -7.60
N THR A 346 -10.77 -21.95 -7.36
CA THR A 346 -12.12 -21.36 -7.44
C THR A 346 -12.35 -20.30 -6.37
N LYS A 347 -11.74 -20.42 -5.19
CA LYS A 347 -11.74 -19.35 -4.16
C LYS A 347 -11.00 -18.09 -4.64
N VAL A 348 -9.90 -18.22 -5.39
CA VAL A 348 -9.20 -17.06 -5.98
C VAL A 348 -10.08 -16.44 -7.08
N TYR A 349 -10.66 -17.23 -7.98
CA TYR A 349 -11.57 -16.76 -9.03
C TYR A 349 -12.79 -16.04 -8.48
N ALA A 350 -13.46 -16.62 -7.47
CA ALA A 350 -14.63 -16.02 -6.84
C ALA A 350 -14.31 -14.66 -6.21
N SER A 351 -13.06 -14.45 -5.76
CA SER A 351 -12.66 -13.19 -5.13
C SER A 351 -12.69 -11.99 -6.06
N LEU A 352 -12.71 -12.18 -7.39
CA LEU A 352 -12.97 -11.08 -8.33
C LEU A 352 -14.31 -10.41 -8.00
N TRP A 353 -15.29 -11.17 -7.52
CA TRP A 353 -16.63 -10.73 -7.18
C TRP A 353 -16.83 -10.48 -5.68
N ASN A 354 -15.75 -10.31 -4.90
CA ASN A 354 -15.86 -9.80 -3.54
C ASN A 354 -16.61 -8.46 -3.51
N ASP A 355 -17.30 -8.17 -2.40
CA ASP A 355 -18.13 -6.97 -2.28
C ASP A 355 -17.25 -5.70 -2.41
N GLU A 356 -16.13 -5.67 -1.70
CA GLU A 356 -15.13 -4.61 -1.77
C GLU A 356 -14.50 -4.48 -3.17
N ALA A 357 -14.24 -5.60 -3.84
CA ALA A 357 -13.64 -5.58 -5.18
C ALA A 357 -14.63 -5.03 -6.22
N PHE A 358 -15.91 -5.37 -6.09
CA PHE A 358 -16.97 -4.81 -6.91
C PHE A 358 -17.16 -3.32 -6.64
N GLU A 359 -17.27 -2.90 -5.37
CA GLU A 359 -17.45 -1.51 -4.98
C GLU A 359 -16.29 -0.63 -5.46
N GLU A 360 -15.04 -1.11 -5.37
CA GLU A 360 -13.88 -0.36 -5.84
C GLU A 360 -13.92 -0.16 -7.36
N ARG A 361 -14.23 -1.23 -8.10
CA ARG A 361 -14.36 -1.14 -9.57
C ARG A 361 -15.51 -0.23 -9.98
N GLU A 362 -16.63 -0.28 -9.27
CA GLU A 362 -17.79 0.59 -9.52
C GLU A 362 -17.39 2.06 -9.26
N TYR A 363 -16.67 2.32 -8.17
CA TYR A 363 -16.17 3.66 -7.84
C TYR A 363 -15.28 4.22 -8.95
N PHE A 364 -14.36 3.43 -9.50
CA PHE A 364 -13.49 3.85 -10.61
C PHE A 364 -14.09 3.66 -12.02
N GLY A 365 -15.38 3.34 -12.12
CA GLY A 365 -16.08 3.21 -13.40
C GLY A 365 -15.54 2.09 -14.31
N ILE A 366 -14.93 1.05 -13.73
CA ILE A 366 -14.38 -0.09 -14.46
C ILE A 366 -15.54 -0.95 -14.98
N ASP A 367 -15.49 -1.27 -16.27
CA ASP A 367 -16.47 -2.15 -16.91
C ASP A 367 -16.34 -3.59 -16.39
N HIS A 368 -17.30 -4.01 -15.58
CA HIS A 368 -17.33 -5.34 -14.98
C HIS A 368 -17.48 -6.49 -15.99
N LYS A 369 -17.87 -6.22 -17.24
CA LYS A 369 -17.91 -7.26 -18.28
C LYS A 369 -16.53 -7.56 -18.85
N LYS A 370 -15.56 -6.67 -18.62
CA LYS A 370 -14.20 -6.78 -19.15
C LYS A 370 -13.19 -7.27 -18.11
N VAL A 371 -13.61 -7.52 -16.87
CA VAL A 371 -12.69 -7.99 -15.83
C VAL A 371 -12.53 -9.50 -15.87
N ALA A 372 -11.30 -9.96 -15.70
CA ALA A 372 -10.97 -11.37 -15.62
C ALA A 372 -9.91 -11.63 -14.55
N MET A 373 -9.85 -12.87 -14.05
CA MET A 373 -8.91 -13.31 -13.03
C MET A 373 -7.93 -14.34 -13.60
N ALA A 374 -6.66 -13.96 -13.70
CA ALA A 374 -5.55 -14.90 -13.85
C ALA A 374 -4.98 -15.22 -12.47
N ILE A 375 -4.07 -16.20 -12.39
CA ILE A 375 -3.46 -16.61 -11.13
C ILE A 375 -1.95 -16.63 -11.28
N LEU A 376 -1.25 -15.91 -10.41
CA LEU A 376 0.19 -16.05 -10.19
C LEU A 376 0.44 -17.21 -9.23
N VAL A 377 1.20 -18.21 -9.68
CA VAL A 377 1.65 -19.37 -8.90
C VAL A 377 3.12 -19.15 -8.54
N SER A 378 3.39 -18.85 -7.28
CA SER A 378 4.75 -18.61 -6.79
C SER A 378 5.03 -19.34 -5.48
N PRO A 379 6.31 -19.56 -5.12
CA PRO A 379 6.66 -20.15 -3.84
C PRO A 379 6.00 -19.44 -2.65
N ALA A 380 5.64 -20.24 -1.65
CA ALA A 380 5.46 -19.73 -0.30
C ALA A 380 6.84 -19.60 0.34
N PHE A 381 7.13 -18.42 0.89
CA PHE A 381 8.23 -18.27 1.82
C PHE A 381 7.80 -18.93 3.14
N VAL A 382 8.73 -19.69 3.75
CA VAL A 382 8.57 -20.35 5.04
C VAL A 382 9.74 -19.93 5.91
N ASP A 383 9.52 -19.80 7.22
CA ASP A 383 10.54 -19.43 8.20
C ASP A 383 11.29 -18.13 7.84
N GLU A 384 10.52 -17.12 7.44
CA GLU A 384 11.04 -15.81 7.07
C GLU A 384 11.77 -15.17 8.26
N PHE A 385 12.97 -14.64 8.03
CA PHE A 385 13.64 -13.79 9.03
C PHE A 385 12.93 -12.44 9.13
N ALA A 386 12.54 -11.86 7.99
CA ALA A 386 11.80 -10.62 7.95
C ALA A 386 10.92 -10.47 6.70
N ASN A 387 9.83 -9.75 6.88
CA ASN A 387 8.96 -9.25 5.83
C ASN A 387 9.17 -7.74 5.67
N GLY A 388 9.12 -7.23 4.45
CA GLY A 388 9.35 -5.81 4.23
C GLY A 388 8.76 -5.24 2.96
N VAL A 389 8.66 -3.91 2.96
CA VAL A 389 8.19 -3.08 1.87
C VAL A 389 9.22 -1.99 1.61
N ILE A 390 9.51 -1.74 0.34
CA ILE A 390 10.40 -0.67 -0.12
C ILE A 390 9.54 0.28 -0.94
N LEU A 391 9.61 1.56 -0.59
CA LEU A 391 9.06 2.62 -1.39
C LEU A 391 10.20 3.38 -2.07
N VAL A 392 10.22 3.33 -3.40
CA VAL A 392 11.11 4.16 -4.24
C VAL A 392 10.32 5.37 -4.71
N THR A 393 10.71 6.56 -4.24
CA THR A 393 10.04 7.84 -4.56
C THR A 393 10.99 8.76 -5.34
N PRO A 394 10.69 9.08 -6.61
CA PRO A 394 11.51 10.02 -7.38
C PRO A 394 11.25 11.48 -6.99
N HIS A 395 12.31 12.27 -6.98
CA HIS A 395 12.28 13.72 -6.81
C HIS A 395 12.13 14.40 -8.17
N GLU A 396 11.02 15.13 -8.37
CA GLU A 396 10.68 15.76 -9.66
C GLU A 396 11.78 16.67 -10.21
N LYS A 397 12.47 17.41 -9.33
CA LYS A 397 13.44 18.45 -9.73
C LYS A 397 14.88 17.96 -9.84
N SER A 398 15.27 16.96 -9.05
CA SER A 398 16.68 16.54 -8.95
C SER A 398 16.99 15.24 -9.68
N GLY A 399 15.97 14.46 -10.06
CA GLY A 399 16.16 13.11 -10.62
C GLY A 399 16.66 12.07 -9.61
N ASN A 400 16.91 12.47 -8.35
CA ASN A 400 17.24 11.54 -7.26
C ASN A 400 16.02 10.74 -6.83
N VAL A 401 16.26 9.64 -6.12
CA VAL A 401 15.19 8.81 -5.54
C VAL A 401 15.45 8.57 -4.06
N ASP A 402 14.39 8.72 -3.27
CA ASP A 402 14.33 8.22 -1.91
C ASP A 402 13.97 6.74 -1.92
N VAL A 403 14.65 5.97 -1.07
CA VAL A 403 14.37 4.55 -0.85
C VAL A 403 14.06 4.40 0.62
N LEU A 404 12.77 4.40 0.94
CA LEU A 404 12.25 4.14 2.28
C LEU A 404 12.00 2.64 2.42
N VAL A 405 12.57 2.05 3.45
CA VAL A 405 12.36 0.64 3.80
C VAL A 405 11.56 0.58 5.08
N ASN A 406 10.47 -0.19 5.04
CA ASN A 406 9.79 -0.64 6.24
C ASN A 406 9.88 -2.15 6.38
N THR A 407 10.14 -2.66 7.58
CA THR A 407 10.30 -4.11 7.79
C THR A 407 9.97 -4.54 9.22
N GLN A 408 9.58 -5.80 9.38
CA GLN A 408 9.38 -6.47 10.67
C GLN A 408 9.93 -7.89 10.67
N PRO A 409 10.33 -8.41 11.85
CA PRO A 409 10.72 -9.81 11.99
C PRO A 409 9.58 -10.77 11.60
N GLY A 410 9.94 -11.92 11.04
CA GLY A 410 8.99 -12.97 10.68
C GLY A 410 8.00 -12.57 9.58
N GLU A 411 6.83 -13.20 9.61
CA GLU A 411 5.72 -12.93 8.67
C GLU A 411 4.86 -11.72 9.08
N ASN A 412 5.30 -10.91 10.05
CA ASN A 412 4.50 -9.80 10.57
C ASN A 412 4.24 -8.75 9.47
N GLU A 413 2.99 -8.29 9.40
CA GLU A 413 2.59 -7.30 8.41
C GLU A 413 3.20 -5.94 8.71
N VAL A 414 3.73 -5.29 7.67
CA VAL A 414 4.39 -3.99 7.80
C VAL A 414 3.45 -2.85 7.44
N ALA A 415 2.59 -3.07 6.46
CA ALA A 415 1.65 -2.07 5.96
C ALA A 415 0.32 -2.04 6.73
N ASN A 416 0.02 -3.10 7.50
CA ASN A 416 -1.08 -3.16 8.45
C ASN A 416 -0.64 -3.94 9.70
N PRO A 417 0.29 -3.39 10.51
CA PRO A 417 0.79 -4.06 11.70
C PRO A 417 -0.36 -4.29 12.70
N LYS A 418 -0.24 -5.34 13.54
CA LYS A 418 -1.21 -5.55 14.62
C LYS A 418 -1.17 -4.37 15.59
N LYS A 419 -2.23 -4.22 16.38
CA LYS A 419 -2.32 -3.15 17.39
C LYS A 419 -1.06 -3.12 18.26
N ASN A 420 -0.44 -1.94 18.33
CA ASN A 420 0.84 -1.65 19.01
C ASN A 420 2.12 -2.18 18.36
N ASP A 421 2.05 -3.04 17.33
CA ASP A 421 3.24 -3.44 16.58
C ASP A 421 3.75 -2.25 15.79
N LYS A 422 5.06 -2.00 15.88
CA LYS A 422 5.73 -0.91 15.19
C LYS A 422 6.79 -1.50 14.27
N PRO A 423 6.75 -1.24 12.96
CA PRO A 423 7.82 -1.64 12.05
C PRO A 423 9.07 -0.77 12.19
N GLU A 424 10.22 -1.33 11.81
CA GLU A 424 11.37 -0.51 11.45
C GLU A 424 10.98 0.31 10.20
N ALA A 425 11.34 1.59 10.18
CA ALA A 425 11.16 2.44 9.01
C ALA A 425 12.38 3.36 8.88
N PHE A 426 13.04 3.35 7.73
CA PHE A 426 14.27 4.10 7.53
C PHE A 426 14.60 4.35 6.06
N LEU A 427 15.31 5.46 5.78
CA LEU A 427 15.85 5.75 4.46
C LEU A 427 17.18 5.02 4.26
N VAL A 428 17.40 4.52 3.04
CA VAL A 428 18.67 3.92 2.61
C VAL A 428 19.42 4.91 1.72
N GLY A 429 20.57 5.39 2.21
CA GLY A 429 21.44 6.32 1.52
C GLY A 429 22.10 5.72 0.28
N GLN A 430 22.74 6.57 -0.53
CA GLN A 430 23.38 6.17 -1.80
C GLN A 430 24.49 5.12 -1.62
N ASN A 431 25.18 5.15 -0.48
CA ASN A 431 26.20 4.17 -0.09
C ASN A 431 25.61 2.81 0.34
N GLY A 432 24.29 2.66 0.39
CA GLY A 432 23.63 1.42 0.79
C GLY A 432 23.55 1.22 2.30
N VAL A 433 23.66 2.29 3.10
CA VAL A 433 23.50 2.23 4.56
C VAL A 433 22.30 3.04 5.02
N VAL A 434 21.83 2.79 6.24
CA VAL A 434 20.76 3.57 6.86
C VAL A 434 21.19 5.05 6.98
N SER A 435 20.46 5.95 6.33
CA SER A 435 20.75 7.40 6.36
C SER A 435 19.86 8.18 7.32
N SER A 436 18.62 7.71 7.55
CA SER A 436 17.67 8.35 8.46
C SER A 436 16.72 7.30 9.02
N ILE A 437 16.57 7.23 10.34
CA ILE A 437 15.63 6.34 11.02
C ILE A 437 14.34 7.10 11.32
N LYS A 438 13.20 6.56 10.87
CA LYS A 438 11.86 7.07 11.17
C LYS A 438 11.23 6.30 12.33
N SER A 439 11.47 4.98 12.42
CA SER A 439 11.06 4.16 13.55
C SER A 439 11.97 2.95 13.77
N HIS A 440 12.05 2.52 15.02
CA HIS A 440 12.56 1.20 15.42
C HIS A 440 11.40 0.24 15.59
N SER A 441 11.62 -1.04 15.27
CA SER A 441 10.63 -2.07 15.59
C SER A 441 10.65 -2.43 17.07
N ASN A 442 9.47 -2.69 17.63
CA ASN A 442 9.30 -3.24 18.97
C ASN A 442 9.22 -4.78 19.00
N LEU A 443 9.23 -5.45 17.84
CA LEU A 443 9.20 -6.92 17.74
C LEU A 443 10.59 -7.54 17.63
N GLY A 444 11.59 -6.76 17.21
CA GLY A 444 12.97 -7.23 17.06
C GLY A 444 13.75 -6.42 16.03
N LYS A 445 15.06 -6.62 16.01
CA LYS A 445 15.97 -5.94 15.06
C LYS A 445 16.00 -6.70 13.74
N VAL A 446 15.62 -6.03 12.65
CA VAL A 446 15.83 -6.53 11.29
C VAL A 446 17.12 -5.95 10.75
N PHE A 447 17.14 -4.68 10.31
CA PHE A 447 18.34 -4.04 9.75
C PHE A 447 18.97 -3.05 10.73
N ILE A 448 18.16 -2.30 11.48
CA ILE A 448 18.67 -1.24 12.34
C ILE A 448 19.45 -1.85 13.52
N GLY A 449 20.77 -1.65 13.52
CA GLY A 449 21.65 -2.19 14.55
C GLY A 449 21.86 -3.71 14.46
N ASN A 450 21.68 -4.29 13.26
CA ASN A 450 21.98 -5.70 12.96
C ASN A 450 23.03 -5.79 11.85
N GLU A 451 24.28 -6.00 12.23
CA GLU A 451 25.42 -6.04 11.29
C GLU A 451 25.33 -7.23 10.32
N GLN A 452 24.73 -8.36 10.75
CA GLN A 452 24.68 -9.61 9.96
C GLN A 452 23.88 -9.46 8.66
N VAL A 453 22.90 -8.55 8.62
CA VAL A 453 22.06 -8.30 7.43
C VAL A 453 22.30 -6.92 6.82
N SER A 454 23.12 -6.07 7.45
CA SER A 454 23.38 -4.70 6.99
C SER A 454 23.91 -4.64 5.56
N ALA A 455 24.74 -5.62 5.15
CA ALA A 455 25.29 -5.74 3.80
C ALA A 455 24.20 -5.90 2.72
N LEU A 456 23.04 -6.48 3.06
CA LEU A 456 21.93 -6.65 2.13
C LEU A 456 21.29 -5.31 1.74
N LEU A 457 21.44 -4.24 2.53
CA LEU A 457 20.82 -2.94 2.24
C LEU A 457 21.36 -2.30 0.94
N LYS A 458 22.65 -2.51 0.64
CA LYS A 458 23.25 -2.04 -0.61
C LYS A 458 22.62 -2.76 -1.81
N VAL A 459 22.49 -4.07 -1.73
CA VAL A 459 21.86 -4.91 -2.76
C VAL A 459 20.38 -4.54 -2.92
N LEU A 460 19.67 -4.40 -1.80
CA LEU A 460 18.27 -3.98 -1.73
C LEU A 460 18.06 -2.66 -2.48
N ARG A 461 18.86 -1.63 -2.16
CA ARG A 461 18.74 -0.32 -2.80
C ARG A 461 18.98 -0.41 -4.31
N ILE A 462 20.07 -1.05 -4.73
CA ILE A 462 20.43 -1.16 -6.15
C ILE A 462 19.30 -1.83 -6.93
N ASN A 463 18.80 -2.97 -6.44
CA ASN A 463 17.77 -3.73 -7.12
C ASN A 463 16.40 -3.02 -7.08
N ALA A 464 16.05 -2.34 -5.98
CA ALA A 464 14.83 -1.53 -5.90
C ALA A 464 14.80 -0.41 -6.95
N ILE A 465 15.93 0.28 -7.15
CA ILE A 465 16.06 1.34 -8.17
C ILE A 465 15.95 0.76 -9.58
N LYS A 466 16.59 -0.38 -9.86
CA LYS A 466 16.47 -1.07 -11.15
C LYS A 466 15.01 -1.43 -11.46
N VAL A 467 14.30 -1.98 -10.49
CA VAL A 467 12.87 -2.33 -10.62
C VAL A 467 12.02 -1.09 -10.89
N HIS A 468 12.23 -0.01 -10.12
CA HIS A 468 11.55 1.27 -10.32
C HIS A 468 11.77 1.80 -11.74
N GLN A 469 13.01 1.86 -12.21
CA GLN A 469 13.35 2.34 -13.55
C GLN A 469 12.69 1.51 -14.65
N ALA A 470 12.70 0.18 -14.52
CA ALA A 470 12.10 -0.69 -15.52
C ALA A 470 10.56 -0.54 -15.59
N LEU A 471 9.88 -0.43 -14.44
CA LEU A 471 8.44 -0.17 -14.42
C LEU A 471 8.10 1.21 -14.99
N MET A 472 8.90 2.23 -14.67
CA MET A 472 8.74 3.58 -15.25
C MET A 472 8.93 3.58 -16.77
N ASN A 473 9.96 2.89 -17.28
CA ASN A 473 10.20 2.80 -18.71
C ASN A 473 9.05 2.11 -19.44
N ARG A 474 8.49 1.03 -18.87
CA ARG A 474 7.29 0.38 -19.40
C ARG A 474 6.09 1.32 -19.53
N GLN A 475 5.89 2.23 -18.56
CA GLN A 475 4.82 3.24 -18.66
C GLN A 475 5.12 4.29 -19.73
N LYS A 476 6.37 4.78 -19.81
CA LYS A 476 6.80 5.72 -20.85
C LYS A 476 6.60 5.15 -22.25
N GLU A 477 6.94 3.88 -22.46
CA GLU A 477 6.73 3.16 -23.72
C GLU A 477 5.25 3.05 -24.10
N SER A 478 4.36 3.03 -23.10
CA SER A 478 2.90 3.08 -23.30
C SER A 478 2.35 4.49 -23.54
N GLY A 479 3.21 5.51 -23.61
CA GLY A 479 2.84 6.91 -23.82
C GLY A 479 2.47 7.67 -22.54
N ASP A 480 2.61 7.06 -21.36
CA ASP A 480 2.33 7.72 -20.09
C ASP A 480 3.51 8.63 -19.68
N LYS A 481 3.20 9.88 -19.39
CA LYS A 481 4.17 10.92 -19.00
C LYS A 481 4.19 11.19 -17.49
N GLN A 482 3.33 10.51 -16.72
CA GLN A 482 3.27 10.70 -15.28
C GLN A 482 4.52 10.14 -14.60
N LEU A 483 4.92 10.82 -13.52
CA LEU A 483 5.90 10.29 -12.58
C LEU A 483 5.18 9.40 -11.55
N TYR A 484 5.78 8.28 -11.20
CA TYR A 484 5.23 7.34 -10.22
C TYR A 484 6.25 7.01 -9.15
N SER A 485 5.77 6.65 -7.97
CA SER A 485 6.58 5.92 -6.99
C SER A 485 6.44 4.41 -7.23
N THR A 486 7.33 3.61 -6.65
CA THR A 486 7.24 2.14 -6.73
C THR A 486 7.21 1.52 -5.36
N ASP A 487 6.19 0.70 -5.12
CA ASP A 487 6.04 -0.15 -3.94
C ASP A 487 6.53 -1.55 -4.29
N ILE A 488 7.48 -2.05 -3.49
CA ILE A 488 8.17 -3.32 -3.72
C ILE A 488 8.13 -4.12 -2.43
N GLU A 489 7.55 -5.32 -2.48
CA GLU A 489 7.57 -6.27 -1.37
C GLU A 489 8.82 -7.14 -1.45
N PHE A 490 9.50 -7.33 -0.32
CA PHE A 490 10.64 -8.21 -0.19
C PHE A 490 10.55 -9.10 1.05
N LYS A 491 11.36 -10.16 1.05
CA LYS A 491 11.58 -11.07 2.16
C LYS A 491 13.06 -11.18 2.46
N VAL A 492 13.40 -11.36 3.72
CA VAL A 492 14.71 -11.85 4.15
C VAL A 492 14.51 -13.24 4.70
N VAL A 493 15.25 -14.21 4.18
CA VAL A 493 15.20 -15.61 4.61
C VAL A 493 16.56 -15.98 5.18
N LYS A 494 16.56 -16.76 6.26
CA LYS A 494 17.77 -17.32 6.84
C LYS A 494 17.84 -18.80 6.49
N ASN A 495 18.91 -19.25 5.85
CA ASN A 495 19.10 -20.67 5.57
C ASN A 495 19.55 -21.44 6.82
N THR A 496 19.66 -22.76 6.70
CA THR A 496 20.11 -23.67 7.77
C THR A 496 21.53 -23.37 8.25
N ASP A 497 22.39 -22.81 7.39
CA ASP A 497 23.78 -22.43 7.70
C ASP A 497 23.87 -21.03 8.34
N GLY A 498 22.73 -20.38 8.58
CA GLY A 498 22.63 -19.08 9.20
C GLY A 498 22.91 -17.88 8.28
N GLN A 499 23.05 -18.10 6.98
CA GLN A 499 23.21 -17.05 5.96
C GLN A 499 21.86 -16.42 5.60
N TYR A 500 21.88 -15.11 5.32
CA TYR A 500 20.69 -14.33 5.01
C TYR A 500 20.59 -14.03 3.51
N PHE A 501 19.40 -14.25 2.95
CA PHE A 501 19.09 -14.04 1.54
C PHE A 501 17.95 -13.03 1.39
N LEU A 502 18.10 -12.12 0.43
CA LEU A 502 17.09 -11.12 0.08
C LEU A 502 16.32 -11.57 -1.16
N TYR A 503 14.99 -11.62 -1.05
CA TYR A 503 14.11 -11.95 -2.18
C TYR A 503 13.08 -10.87 -2.45
N PHE A 504 12.92 -10.50 -3.72
CA PHE A 504 11.88 -9.60 -4.20
C PHE A 504 10.66 -10.42 -4.63
N LYS A 505 9.49 -10.03 -4.12
CA LYS A 505 8.27 -10.84 -4.20
C LYS A 505 7.18 -10.20 -5.06
N GLN A 506 7.10 -8.88 -5.07
CA GLN A 506 6.09 -8.14 -5.81
C GLN A 506 6.60 -6.72 -6.04
N ALA A 507 6.19 -6.11 -7.14
CA ALA A 507 6.41 -4.68 -7.39
C ALA A 507 5.21 -4.09 -8.12
N ARG A 508 4.86 -2.86 -7.80
CA ARG A 508 3.80 -2.10 -8.46
C ARG A 508 4.08 -0.62 -8.44
N LEU A 509 3.58 0.07 -9.44
CA LEU A 509 3.60 1.53 -9.46
C LEU A 509 2.49 2.07 -8.58
N LEU A 510 2.79 3.19 -7.95
CA LEU A 510 1.86 3.97 -7.15
C LEU A 510 1.92 5.42 -7.63
N ARG A 511 0.80 6.14 -7.58
CA ARG A 511 0.76 7.56 -7.94
C ARG A 511 1.78 8.37 -7.12
N ASN A 512 2.29 9.45 -7.71
CA ASN A 512 3.40 10.24 -7.15
C ASN A 512 3.11 10.82 -5.74
N HIS A 513 4.17 11.22 -5.03
CA HIS A 513 4.16 11.90 -3.73
C HIS A 513 3.63 11.08 -2.55
N ILE A 514 4.13 9.86 -2.37
CA ILE A 514 3.69 9.03 -1.23
C ILE A 514 4.33 9.48 0.07
N LEU A 515 5.58 9.91 0.02
CA LEU A 515 6.23 10.57 1.13
C LEU A 515 5.97 12.07 1.04
N PRO A 516 5.63 12.73 2.16
CA PRO A 516 5.69 14.19 2.21
C PRO A 516 7.13 14.64 1.93
N GLU A 517 7.28 15.73 1.19
CA GLU A 517 8.58 16.43 1.04
C GLU A 517 9.12 16.91 2.39
#